data_AF-X0U3F7-F1
#
_entry.id   AF-X0U3F7-F1
#
_cell.length_a   1.000
_cell.length_b   1.000
_cell.length_c   1.000
_cell.angle_alpha   90.00
_cell.angle_beta   90.00
_cell.angle_gamma   90.00
#
_symmetry.space_group_name_H-M   'P 1'
#
loop_
_entity.id
_entity.type
_entity.pdbx_description
1 polymer ?
#
loop_
_entity_poly.entity_id
_entity_poly.type
_entity_poly.pdbx_seq_one_letter_code
_entity_poly.pdbx_strand_id
1 'polypeptide(L)' 'RVSDHRIGLTLHNLPRILEGELDELIDALATNDQVKQLEGQLA' A
#
# COMPACT_ATOMS: atom_id res chain seq x y z
N ARG A 1 -11.91 7.32 -5.61
CA ARG A 1 -10.63 7.46 -4.87
C ARG A 1 -10.61 6.46 -3.74
N VAL A 2 -9.51 5.76 -3.55
CA VAL A 2 -9.24 4.90 -2.39
C VAL A 2 -8.05 5.51 -1.66
N SER A 3 -8.13 5.60 -0.34
CA SER A 3 -7.02 6.11 0.48
C SER A 3 -6.71 5.07 1.56
N ASP A 4 -5.47 4.61 1.61
CA ASP A 4 -4.97 3.77 2.68
C ASP A 4 -4.30 4.65 3.74
N HIS A 5 -4.92 4.73 4.92
CA HIS A 5 -4.46 5.58 6.00
C HIS A 5 -3.26 5.00 6.78
N ARG A 6 -2.94 3.70 6.63
CA ARG A 6 -1.82 3.07 7.34
C ARG A 6 -0.48 3.53 6.80
N ILE A 7 -0.45 3.86 5.51
CA ILE A 7 0.76 4.26 4.78
C ILE A 7 0.62 5.62 4.07
N GLY A 8 -0.54 6.29 4.18
CA GLY A 8 -0.79 7.58 3.54
C GLY A 8 -0.93 7.52 2.01
N LEU A 9 -1.20 6.33 1.44
CA LEU A 9 -1.36 6.13 0.00
C LEU A 9 -2.75 6.61 -0.44
N THR A 10 -2.83 7.29 -1.58
CA THR A 10 -4.10 7.64 -2.21
C THR A 10 -4.08 7.29 -3.69
N LEU A 11 -5.02 6.44 -4.09
CA LEU A 11 -5.24 5.99 -5.45
C LEU A 11 -6.51 6.63 -6.02
N HIS A 12 -6.43 7.16 -7.25
CA HIS A 12 -7.53 7.86 -7.89
C HIS A 12 -8.36 6.99 -8.84
N ASN A 13 -8.05 5.69 -8.96
CA ASN A 13 -8.60 4.71 -9.90
C ASN A 13 -9.60 3.72 -9.25
N LEU A 14 -10.49 4.20 -8.38
CA LEU A 14 -11.46 3.36 -7.64
C LEU A 14 -12.21 2.30 -8.49
N PRO A 15 -12.70 2.59 -9.72
CA PRO A 15 -13.37 1.57 -10.52
C PRO A 15 -12.51 0.33 -10.79
N ARG A 16 -11.24 0.50 -11.15
CA ARG A 16 -10.31 -0.61 -11.44
C ARG A 16 -10.02 -1.46 -10.19
N ILE A 17 -9.88 -0.80 -9.04
CA ILE A 17 -9.70 -1.47 -7.76
C ILE A 17 -10.91 -2.37 -7.43
N LEU A 18 -12.13 -1.88 -7.72
CA LEU A 18 -13.36 -2.67 -7.51
C LEU A 18 -13.51 -3.83 -8.52
N GLU A 19 -12.89 -3.72 -9.70
CA GLU A 19 -12.78 -4.79 -10.69
C GLU A 19 -11.72 -5.85 -10.30
N GLY A 20 -11.00 -5.65 -9.20
CA GLY A 20 -10.03 -6.60 -8.66
C GLY A 20 -8.58 -6.29 -9.01
N GLU A 21 -8.30 -5.17 -9.66
CA GLU A 21 -6.92 -4.70 -9.88
C GLU A 21 -6.32 -4.16 -8.57
N LEU A 22 -5.86 -5.08 -7.71
CA LEU A 22 -5.35 -4.79 -6.37
C LEU A 22 -3.81 -4.78 -6.28
N ASP A 23 -3.10 -5.17 -7.35
CA ASP A 23 -1.65 -5.37 -7.33
C ASP A 23 -0.90 -4.13 -6.82
N GLU A 24 -1.23 -2.95 -7.35
CA GLU A 24 -0.62 -1.67 -6.94
C GLU A 24 -0.81 -1.39 -5.44
N LEU A 25 -1.99 -1.69 -4.89
CA LEU A 25 -2.28 -1.49 -3.47
C LEU A 25 -1.53 -2.49 -2.60
N ILE A 26 -1.46 -3.75 -3.02
CA ILE A 26 -0.78 -4.83 -2.29
C ILE A 26 0.73 -4.58 -2.27
N ASP A 27 1.33 -4.26 -3.41
CA ASP A 27 2.77 -4.00 -3.53
C ASP A 27 3.20 -2.82 -2.66
N ALA A 28 2.41 -1.74 -2.64
CA ALA A 28 2.68 -0.58 -1.79
C ALA A 28 2.65 -0.93 -0.29
N LEU A 29 1.67 -1.75 0.14
CA LEU A 29 1.56 -2.21 1.53
C LEU A 29 2.72 -3.14 1.91
N ALA A 30 3.06 -4.09 1.03
CA ALA A 30 4.16 -5.03 1.25
C ALA A 30 5.50 -4.30 1.34
N THR A 31 5.76 -3.33 0.46
CA THR A 31 6.97 -2.50 0.48
C THR A 31 7.07 -1.72 1.78
N ASN A 32 5.97 -1.08 2.20
CA ASN A 32 5.96 -0.33 3.46
C ASN A 32 6.23 -1.26 4.66
N ASP A 33 5.66 -2.46 4.67
CA ASP A 33 5.90 -3.42 5.75
C ASP A 33 7.36 -3.89 5.80
N GLN A 34 7.95 -4.18 4.64
CA GLN A 34 9.38 -4.52 4.53
C GLN A 34 10.28 -3.41 5.07
N VAL A 35 9.99 -2.14 4.73
CA VAL A 35 10.73 -0.99 5.26
C VAL A 35 10.64 -0.94 6.77
N LYS A 36 9.43 -1.07 7.35
CA LYS A 36 9.25 -1.07 8.81
C LYS A 36 10.00 -2.21 9.50
N GLN A 37 10.02 -3.40 8.89
CA GLN A 37 10.77 -4.54 9.41
C GLN A 37 12.29 -4.27 9.39
N LEU A 38 12.81 -3.69 8.31
CA LEU A 38 14.23 -3.34 8.20
C LEU A 38 14.63 -2.24 9.20
N GLU A 39 13.81 -1.20 9.35
CA GLU A 39 14.04 -0.13 10.34
C GLU A 39 14.05 -0.69 11.78
N GLY A 40 13.14 -1.61 12.09
CA GLY A 40 13.12 -2.29 13.39
C GLY A 40 14.30 -3.22 13.65
N GLN A 41 14.99 -3.72 12.60
CA GLN A 41 16.21 -4.52 12.72
C GLN A 41 17.47 -3.66 12.89
N LEU A 42 17.42 -2.39 12.50
CA LEU A 42 18.54 -1.43 12.57
C LEU A 42 18.56 -0.63 13.88
N ALA A 43 17.50 -0.74 14.71
CA ALA A 43 17.36 -0.10 16.02
C ALA A 43 17.80 -1.02 17.18
#